data_AF-A0A0C4YGL2-F1
#
_entry.id   AF-A0A0C4YGL2-F1
#
_cell.length_a   1.000
_cell.length_b   1.000
_cell.length_c   1.000
_cell.angle_alpha   90.00
_cell.angle_beta   90.00
_cell.angle_gamma   90.00
#
_symmetry.space_group_name_H-M   'P 1'
#
loop_
_entity.id
_entity.type
_entity.pdbx_description
1 polymer ?
#
loop_
_entity_poly.entity_id
_entity_poly.type
_entity_poly.pdbx_seq_one_letter_code
_entity_poly.pdbx_strand_id
1 'polypeptide(L)' 'MRYAFIKAGTHFEFANMAPGYFDVRYRNLDTGRISRSEPFELQETEEYNGTRYSKMRLTLYKVLNGNTRTHEISESEF' A
#
# COMPACT_ATOMS: atom_id res chain seq x y z
N MET A 1 0.76 -12.96 -0.68
CA MET A 1 0.18 -11.84 -1.44
C MET A 1 -1.24 -11.59 -0.92
N ARG A 2 -1.60 -10.35 -0.59
CA ARG A 2 -2.99 -9.96 -0.26
C ARG A 2 -3.49 -8.99 -1.32
N TYR A 3 -4.76 -9.10 -1.71
CA TYR A 3 -5.38 -8.20 -2.67
C TYR A 3 -6.80 -7.84 -2.20
N ALA A 4 -7.30 -6.70 -2.69
CA ALA A 4 -8.64 -6.23 -2.41
C ALA A 4 -9.17 -5.44 -3.60
N PHE A 5 -10.48 -5.47 -3.81
CA PHE A 5 -11.17 -4.57 -4.74
C PHE A 5 -11.72 -3.37 -3.95
N ILE A 6 -11.32 -2.17 -4.36
CA ILE A 6 -11.61 -0.94 -3.64
C ILE A 6 -12.56 -0.12 -4.51
N LYS A 7 -13.78 0.10 -4.00
CA LYS A 7 -14.73 0.98 -4.69
C LYS A 7 -14.27 2.42 -4.59
N ALA A 8 -14.60 3.23 -5.60
CA ALA A 8 -14.29 4.65 -5.59
C ALA A 8 -14.80 5.33 -4.30
N GLY A 9 -13.98 6.21 -3.73
CA GLY A 9 -14.30 6.93 -2.49
C GLY A 9 -14.22 6.11 -1.20
N THR A 10 -13.89 4.81 -1.28
CA THR A 10 -13.75 3.94 -0.10
C THR A 10 -12.30 3.75 0.31
N HIS A 11 -12.09 3.29 1.54
CA HIS A 11 -10.80 2.83 2.04
C HIS A 11 -10.87 1.36 2.43
N PHE A 12 -9.71 0.72 2.53
CA PHE A 12 -9.57 -0.64 3.02
C PHE A 12 -8.35 -0.71 3.94
N GLU A 13 -8.27 -1.76 4.75
CA GLU A 13 -7.15 -1.99 5.68
C GLU A 13 -6.71 -3.46 5.58
N PHE A 14 -5.41 -3.69 5.43
CA PHE A 14 -4.81 -4.99 5.69
C PHE A 14 -4.26 -5.00 7.12
N ALA A 15 -4.87 -5.79 7.99
CA ALA A 15 -4.41 -5.99 9.36
C ALA A 15 -3.58 -7.29 9.49
N ASN A 16 -2.84 -7.41 10.59
CA ASN A 16 -2.03 -8.59 10.93
C ASN A 16 -1.03 -8.93 9.80
N MET A 17 -0.31 -7.90 9.35
CA MET A 17 0.79 -8.03 8.41
C MET A 17 2.07 -8.31 9.18
N ALA A 18 2.82 -9.32 8.76
CA ALA A 18 4.14 -9.58 9.31
C ALA A 18 5.08 -8.39 9.01
N PRO A 19 6.05 -8.08 9.88
CA PRO A 19 7.04 -7.04 9.61
C PRO A 19 7.88 -7.39 8.37
N GLY A 20 8.37 -6.36 7.67
CA GLY A 20 9.17 -6.50 6.46
C GLY A 20 8.98 -5.36 5.46
N TYR A 21 9.63 -5.49 4.31
CA TYR A 21 9.51 -4.54 3.20
C TYR A 21 8.37 -4.90 2.27
N PHE A 22 7.57 -3.90 1.92
CA PHE A 22 6.40 -4.02 1.06
C PHE A 22 6.40 -2.91 0.02
N ASP A 23 5.77 -3.19 -1.10
CA ASP A 23 5.23 -2.18 -2.01
C ASP A 23 3.77 -2.47 -2.29
N VAL A 24 3.02 -1.46 -2.68
CA VAL A 24 1.63 -1.62 -3.13
C VAL A 24 1.58 -1.42 -4.62
N ARG A 25 1.05 -2.44 -5.32
CA ARG A 25 0.69 -2.38 -6.73
C ARG A 25 -0.81 -2.30 -6.85
N TYR A 26 -1.32 -1.44 -7.71
CA TYR A 26 -2.75 -1.33 -7.96
C TYR A 26 -3.02 -1.09 -9.44
N ARG A 27 -4.17 -1.58 -9.90
CA ARG A 27 -4.70 -1.36 -11.24
C ARG A 27 -5.93 -0.47 -11.17
N ASN A 28 -5.92 0.61 -11.92
CA ASN A 28 -7.12 1.38 -12.18
C ASN A 28 -8.01 0.57 -13.15
N LEU A 29 -9.22 0.22 -12.72
CA LEU A 29 -10.09 -0.67 -13.50
C LEU A 29 -10.77 0.02 -14.69
N ASP A 30 -10.84 1.36 -14.70
CA ASP A 30 -11.42 2.12 -15.81
C ASP A 30 -10.44 2.28 -16.98
N THR A 31 -9.15 2.40 -16.69
CA THR A 31 -8.09 2.70 -17.67
C THR A 31 -7.14 1.52 -17.91
N GLY A 32 -7.14 0.52 -17.05
CA GLY A 32 -6.19 -0.60 -17.07
C GLY A 32 -4.78 -0.24 -16.59
N ARG A 33 -4.47 1.04 -16.31
CA ARG A 33 -3.14 1.48 -15.89
C ARG A 33 -2.75 0.89 -14.54
N ILE A 34 -1.48 0.50 -14.44
CA ILE A 34 -0.92 -0.14 -13.26
C ILE A 34 0.12 0.80 -12.66
N SER A 35 0.12 0.90 -11.34
CA SER A 35 1.11 1.71 -10.63
C SER A 35 1.62 0.98 -9.41
N ARG A 36 2.89 1.22 -9.10
CA ARG A 36 3.61 0.70 -7.94
C ARG A 36 4.03 1.85 -7.04
N SER A 37 3.86 1.69 -5.72
CA SER A 37 4.38 2.64 -4.74
C SER A 37 5.89 2.52 -4.59
N GLU A 38 6.51 3.56 -4.05
CA GLU A 38 7.82 3.37 -3.42
C GLU A 38 7.73 2.29 -2.32
N PRO A 39 8.79 1.47 -2.13
CA PRO A 39 8.83 0.50 -1.04
C PRO A 39 8.74 1.17 0.33
N PHE A 40 8.15 0.46 1.29
CA PHE A 40 8.06 0.87 2.69
C PHE A 40 8.25 -0.31 3.62
N GLU A 41 8.63 -0.02 4.86
CA GLU A 41 8.85 -1.03 5.89
C GLU A 41 7.71 -1.03 6.90
N LEU A 42 7.18 -2.21 7.20
CA LEU A 42 6.35 -2.45 8.38
C LEU A 42 7.24 -3.04 9.46
N GLN A 43 7.22 -2.42 10.64
CA GLN A 43 8.05 -2.83 11.78
C GLN A 43 7.17 -3.32 12.93
N GLU A 44 7.72 -4.28 13.64
CA GLU A 44 7.26 -4.74 14.94
C GLU A 44 8.40 -4.45 15.93
N THR A 45 8.16 -3.57 16.90
CA THR A 45 9.16 -3.17 17.89
C THR A 45 8.71 -3.67 19.26
N GLU A 46 9.53 -4.51 19.89
CA GLU A 46 9.36 -4.85 21.30
C GLU A 46 9.69 -3.63 22.18
N GLU A 47 8.74 -3.23 23.01
CA GLU A 47 8.86 -2.18 24.00
C GLU A 47 8.71 -2.78 25.41
N TYR A 48 9.18 -2.06 26.43
CA TYR A 48 9.18 -2.54 27.82
C TYR A 48 7.79 -3.01 28.32
N ASN A 49 6.71 -2.43 27.80
CA ASN A 49 5.33 -2.70 28.21
C ASN A 49 4.46 -3.33 27.09
N GLY A 50 5.06 -3.87 26.03
CA GLY A 50 4.32 -4.55 24.96
C GLY A 50 4.98 -4.43 23.60
N THR A 51 4.20 -4.65 22.54
CA THR A 51 4.70 -4.60 21.16
C THR A 51 4.06 -3.45 20.41
N ARG A 52 4.87 -2.60 19.79
CA ARG A 52 4.43 -1.52 18.92
C ARG A 52 4.49 -1.95 17.46
N TYR A 53 3.36 -1.81 16.75
CA TYR A 53 3.24 -2.12 15.33
C TYR A 53 3.19 -0.85 14.47
N SER A 54 3.83 -0.87 13.31
CA SER A 54 3.68 0.20 12.31
C SER A 54 2.25 0.30 11.78
N LYS A 55 1.75 1.53 11.61
CA LYS A 55 0.51 1.82 10.89
C LYS A 55 0.80 2.73 9.69
N MET A 56 0.59 2.21 8.49
CA MET A 56 0.81 2.95 7.25
C MET A 56 -0.51 3.28 6.56
N ARG A 57 -0.61 4.50 6.06
CA ARG A 57 -1.73 4.98 5.25
C ARG A 57 -1.19 5.43 3.91
N LEU A 58 -1.76 4.90 2.82
CA LEU A 58 -1.33 5.22 1.46
C LEU A 58 -2.53 5.72 0.65
N THR A 59 -2.31 6.75 -0.15
CA THR A 59 -3.26 7.19 -1.17
C THR A 59 -2.89 6.54 -2.49
N LEU A 60 -3.72 5.64 -3.00
CA LEU A 60 -3.38 4.84 -4.18
C LEU A 60 -3.23 5.71 -5.43
N TYR A 61 -4.19 6.57 -5.73
CA TYR A 61 -4.15 7.42 -6.93
C TYR A 61 -3.36 8.70 -6.71
N LYS A 62 -2.73 9.21 -7.78
CA LYS A 62 -2.06 10.52 -7.76
C LYS A 62 -3.13 11.62 -7.63
N VAL A 63 -3.35 12.08 -6.41
CA VAL A 63 -4.23 13.22 -6.10
C VAL A 63 -3.40 14.38 -5.59
N LEU A 64 -3.94 15.60 -5.76
CA LEU A 64 -3.36 16.78 -5.12
C LEU A 64 -3.29 16.54 -3.61
N ASN A 65 -2.11 16.75 -3.01
CA ASN A 65 -1.81 16.48 -1.60
C ASN A 65 -1.90 14.99 -1.18
N GLY A 66 -1.79 14.05 -2.12
CA GLY A 66 -1.60 12.63 -1.80
C GLY A 66 -0.26 12.37 -1.09
N ASN A 67 -0.24 11.37 -0.20
CA ASN A 67 0.95 11.07 0.61
C ASN A 67 1.84 9.95 0.03
N THR A 68 1.50 9.43 -1.15
CA THR A 68 2.20 8.31 -1.79
C THR A 68 2.76 8.75 -3.13
N ARG A 69 4.03 8.39 -3.39
CA ARG A 69 4.64 8.49 -4.71
C ARG A 69 4.52 7.14 -5.40
N THR A 70 4.09 7.17 -6.65
CA THR A 70 3.92 5.96 -7.47
C THR A 70 4.51 6.18 -8.84
N HIS A 71 5.00 5.10 -9.45
CA HIS A 71 5.40 5.06 -10.85
C HIS A 71 4.57 4.03 -11.60
N GLU A 72 4.35 4.26 -12.89
CA GLU A 72 3.65 3.32 -13.75
C GLU A 72 4.55 2.12 -14.05
N ILE A 73 3.96 0.93 -14.07
CA ILE A 73 4.64 -0.34 -14.35
C ILE A 73 3.89 -1.11 -15.42
N SER A 74 4.58 -2.02 -16.10
CA SER A 74 3.99 -2.91 -17.11
C SER A 74 3.21 -4.07 -16.48
N GLU A 75 2.37 -4.75 -17.29
CA GLU A 75 1.66 -5.96 -16.89
C GLU A 75 2.61 -7.07 -16.41
N SER A 76 3.79 -7.20 -17.03
CA SER A 76 4.82 -8.18 -16.63
C SER A 76 5.48 -7.87 -15.29
N GLU A 77 5.39 -6.63 -14.82
CA GLU A 77 5.93 -6.19 -13.54
C GLU A 77 4.88 -6.19 -12.43
N PHE A 78 3.60 -6.41 -12.76
CA PHE A 78 2.51 -6.48 -11.80
C PHE A 78 2.53 -7.78 -11.00
#